data_AF-A0A3Q1M186-F1
#
_entry.id   AF-A0A3Q1M186-F1
#
_cell.length_a   1.000
_cell.length_b   1.000
_cell.length_c   1.000
_cell.angle_alpha   90.00
_cell.angle_beta   90.00
_cell.angle_gamma   90.00
#
_symmetry.space_group_name_H-M   'P 1'
#
loop_
_entity.id
_entity.type
_entity.pdbx_description
1 polymer ?
#
loop_
_entity_poly.entity_id
_entity_poly.type
_entity_poly.pdbx_seq_one_letter_code
_entity_poly.pdbx_strand_id
1 'polypeptide(L)'
;MFLSAKSVGQPCGLLSPDSCLMVTICKFISLLFIHTELFPNGCSAFKNITSNTDEEGAMKEDAGMLDVHYSEEVLLELLEHCVDGLRKAECYEVISEISKLIIPIYENHLTQVYRTLHGAYPKILEVMHTKKRLLGTFFRVAFYGQVIFFLEEEDEKEYIYKEPKLTGLSEISLRLVKLYGEKFGTENVKIIQDSDKVNVKELDPKYAHIQVTYVKPYFDDKELTERKTEFERNHNINRFVFEAPYTLSGKKQGCIEEQCKRRTILTTSNSFPYVKRISINYEQQIHLKTIDVLCSSADVDMIQLLLKLQGCVSVQVNAGPLAYARAVLNDSQDSKYPPKKVNELKDMFRKFIQACSIALELNEWLMKEDQIEYHEELTSNFRDMAKELSDIIHEQASIRVIEKENMIWVPKVLLSKPISLKWCYNEIKSVILKFVCIFFNH
;
A
#
# COMPACT_ATOMS: atom_id res chain seq x y z
N MET A 1 -14.59 -11.84 -21.57
CA MET A 1 -14.74 -10.87 -20.45
C MET A 1 -16.06 -10.11 -20.46
N PHE A 2 -16.64 -9.71 -21.61
CA PHE A 2 -17.91 -8.97 -21.60
C PHE A 2 -19.24 -9.75 -21.60
N LEU A 3 -19.17 -11.09 -21.55
CA LEU A 3 -20.26 -11.92 -21.02
C LEU A 3 -20.23 -12.01 -19.47
N SER A 4 -19.07 -11.86 -18.83
CA SER A 4 -18.93 -11.93 -17.37
C SER A 4 -19.54 -10.70 -16.67
N ALA A 5 -19.65 -9.55 -17.34
CA ALA A 5 -20.30 -8.36 -16.78
C ALA A 5 -21.80 -8.56 -16.50
N LYS A 6 -22.46 -9.53 -17.16
CA LYS A 6 -23.88 -9.85 -16.94
C LYS A 6 -24.13 -10.86 -15.82
N SER A 7 -23.14 -11.64 -15.37
CA SER A 7 -23.37 -12.80 -14.50
C SER A 7 -23.12 -12.61 -13.01
N VAL A 8 -22.76 -11.41 -12.51
CA VAL A 8 -22.39 -11.25 -11.09
C VAL A 8 -23.04 -10.03 -10.41
N GLY A 9 -24.33 -9.79 -10.68
CA GLY A 9 -25.17 -8.96 -9.80
C GLY A 9 -24.72 -7.52 -9.51
N GLN A 10 -23.78 -6.95 -10.28
CA GLN A 10 -23.48 -5.53 -10.25
C GLN A 10 -24.30 -4.85 -11.37
N PRO A 11 -25.20 -3.91 -11.03
CA PRO A 11 -25.88 -3.11 -12.05
C PRO A 11 -24.85 -2.48 -12.98
N CYS A 12 -25.05 -2.54 -14.29
CA CYS A 12 -24.13 -2.01 -15.31
C CYS A 12 -23.82 -0.51 -15.16
N GLY A 13 -24.48 0.22 -14.26
CA GLY A 13 -24.16 1.60 -13.87
C GLY A 13 -23.12 1.79 -12.77
N LEU A 14 -22.45 0.72 -12.29
CA LEU A 14 -21.54 0.75 -11.13
C LEU A 14 -20.15 0.11 -11.36
N LEU A 15 -19.72 -0.09 -12.63
CA LEU A 15 -18.34 -0.49 -12.89
C LEU A 15 -17.41 0.64 -12.43
N SER A 16 -16.38 0.32 -11.64
CA SER A 16 -15.38 1.31 -11.26
C SER A 16 -14.68 1.84 -12.52
N PRO A 17 -14.17 3.08 -12.52
CA PRO A 17 -13.41 3.62 -13.65
C PRO A 17 -12.29 2.68 -14.12
N ASP A 18 -11.68 1.93 -13.20
CA ASP A 18 -10.64 0.92 -13.48
C ASP A 18 -11.18 -0.31 -14.23
N SER A 19 -12.41 -0.74 -13.92
CA SER A 19 -13.05 -1.89 -14.57
C SER A 19 -13.52 -1.55 -15.98
N CYS A 20 -14.07 -0.36 -16.20
CA CYS A 20 -14.37 0.14 -17.55
C CYS A 20 -13.09 0.34 -18.37
N LEU A 21 -12.04 0.85 -17.73
CA LEU A 21 -10.73 1.02 -18.34
C LEU A 21 -10.15 -0.32 -18.80
N MET A 22 -10.12 -1.34 -17.94
CA MET A 22 -9.59 -2.65 -18.31
C MET A 22 -10.40 -3.29 -19.44
N VAL A 23 -11.73 -3.24 -19.39
CA VAL A 23 -12.55 -3.75 -20.51
C VAL A 23 -12.23 -3.03 -21.82
N THR A 24 -11.99 -1.72 -21.79
CA THR A 24 -11.66 -0.95 -23.00
C THR A 24 -10.25 -1.27 -23.49
N ILE A 25 -9.27 -1.38 -22.59
CA ILE A 25 -7.91 -1.83 -22.88
C ILE A 25 -7.95 -3.20 -23.53
N CYS A 26 -8.66 -4.16 -22.97
CA CYS A 26 -8.68 -5.52 -23.48
C CYS A 26 -9.31 -5.60 -24.87
N LYS A 27 -10.40 -4.86 -25.11
CA LYS A 27 -11.00 -4.73 -26.45
C LYS A 27 -10.04 -4.12 -27.46
N PHE A 28 -9.32 -3.09 -27.03
CA PHE A 28 -8.29 -2.43 -27.83
C PHE A 28 -7.13 -3.39 -28.16
N ILE A 29 -6.65 -4.17 -27.19
CA ILE A 29 -5.62 -5.20 -27.36
C ILE A 29 -6.08 -6.29 -28.33
N SER A 30 -7.29 -6.83 -28.15
CA SER A 30 -7.85 -7.85 -29.05
C SER A 30 -7.94 -7.34 -30.49
N LEU A 31 -8.37 -6.09 -30.68
CA LEU A 31 -8.49 -5.49 -32.00
C LEU A 31 -7.12 -5.27 -32.67
N LEU A 32 -6.14 -4.77 -31.92
CA LEU A 32 -4.76 -4.63 -32.40
C LEU A 32 -4.17 -5.97 -32.86
N PHE A 33 -4.46 -7.04 -32.12
CA PHE A 33 -4.01 -8.38 -32.45
C PHE A 33 -4.64 -8.90 -33.76
N ILE A 34 -5.92 -8.62 -34.00
CA ILE A 34 -6.63 -9.03 -35.22
C ILE A 34 -6.08 -8.30 -36.45
N HIS A 35 -5.77 -7.01 -36.32
CA HIS A 35 -5.36 -6.18 -37.46
C HIS A 35 -3.92 -6.42 -37.94
N THR A 36 -3.07 -7.13 -37.19
CA THR A 36 -1.63 -7.03 -37.46
C THR A 36 -0.81 -8.31 -37.25
N GLU A 37 -0.01 -8.66 -38.27
CA GLU A 37 1.24 -9.44 -38.13
C GLU A 37 2.37 -8.62 -37.43
N LEU A 38 2.08 -7.35 -37.07
CA LEU A 38 3.04 -6.34 -36.59
C LEU A 38 3.49 -6.53 -35.13
N PHE A 39 2.84 -7.42 -34.38
CA PHE A 39 3.28 -7.79 -33.03
C PHE A 39 3.87 -9.21 -33.05
N PRO A 40 5.16 -9.36 -33.42
CA PRO A 40 5.83 -10.67 -33.39
C PRO A 40 5.82 -11.30 -31.99
N ASN A 41 5.67 -10.47 -30.95
CA ASN A 41 5.60 -10.87 -29.55
C ASN A 41 4.16 -11.21 -29.09
N GLY A 42 3.15 -11.05 -29.94
CA GLY A 42 1.75 -11.35 -29.63
C GLY A 42 1.25 -10.68 -28.34
N CYS A 43 0.53 -11.42 -27.50
CA CYS A 43 -0.04 -10.92 -26.23
C CYS A 43 1.02 -10.36 -25.27
N SER A 44 2.27 -10.83 -25.35
CA SER A 44 3.35 -10.34 -24.50
C SER A 44 3.76 -8.88 -24.79
N ALA A 45 3.43 -8.34 -25.98
CA ALA A 45 3.62 -6.92 -26.29
C ALA A 45 2.83 -5.99 -25.36
N PHE A 46 1.78 -6.50 -24.71
CA PHE A 46 0.88 -5.74 -23.85
C PHE A 46 1.18 -5.90 -22.36
N LYS A 47 2.23 -6.66 -22.00
CA LYS A 47 2.57 -6.98 -20.61
C LYS A 47 2.82 -5.75 -19.73
N ASN A 48 3.32 -4.67 -20.31
CA ASN A 48 3.53 -3.39 -19.61
C ASN A 48 2.22 -2.64 -19.33
N ILE A 49 1.17 -2.91 -20.10
CA ILE A 49 -0.17 -2.34 -19.89
C ILE A 49 -0.91 -3.16 -18.85
N THR A 50 -0.90 -4.49 -18.99
CA THR A 50 -1.54 -5.42 -18.04
C THR A 50 -0.80 -6.75 -18.03
N SER A 51 -0.62 -7.33 -16.84
CA SER A 51 -0.09 -8.70 -16.72
C SER A 51 -1.14 -9.79 -16.99
N ASN A 52 -2.41 -9.43 -17.14
CA ASN A 52 -3.51 -10.38 -17.35
C ASN A 52 -3.67 -10.83 -18.82
N THR A 53 -2.61 -10.76 -19.62
CA THR A 53 -2.66 -10.92 -21.09
C THR A 53 -2.98 -12.33 -21.55
N ASP A 54 -2.71 -13.36 -20.75
CA ASP A 54 -2.97 -14.76 -21.10
C ASP A 54 -4.48 -15.08 -21.10
N GLU A 55 -5.24 -14.55 -20.14
CA GLU A 55 -6.72 -14.65 -20.14
C GLU A 55 -7.34 -13.92 -21.34
N GLU A 56 -6.77 -12.77 -21.73
CA GLU A 56 -7.24 -12.02 -22.89
C GLU A 56 -6.93 -12.74 -24.20
N GLY A 57 -5.80 -13.46 -24.27
CA GLY A 57 -5.42 -14.26 -25.44
C GLY A 57 -6.30 -15.50 -25.64
N ALA A 58 -6.78 -16.11 -24.55
CA ALA A 58 -7.66 -17.29 -24.57
C ALA A 58 -9.11 -16.97 -25.00
N MET A 59 -9.52 -15.70 -24.95
CA MET A 59 -10.85 -15.25 -25.39
C MET A 59 -11.07 -15.31 -26.92
N LYS A 60 -10.08 -15.79 -27.68
CA LYS A 60 -10.16 -16.01 -29.13
C LYS A 60 -11.13 -17.12 -29.55
N GLU A 61 -11.57 -17.98 -28.64
CA GLU A 61 -12.33 -19.19 -29.00
C GLU A 61 -13.85 -19.09 -28.85
N ASP A 62 -14.41 -17.99 -28.31
CA ASP A 62 -15.86 -17.74 -28.41
C ASP A 62 -16.20 -17.23 -29.81
N ALA A 63 -16.18 -18.16 -30.76
CA ALA A 63 -16.51 -18.05 -32.18
C ALA A 63 -18.00 -17.74 -32.44
N GLY A 64 -18.55 -16.72 -31.76
CA GLY A 64 -19.95 -16.28 -31.87
C GLY A 64 -20.15 -14.79 -32.08
N MET A 65 -19.12 -13.94 -31.97
CA MET A 65 -19.21 -12.51 -32.29
C MET A 65 -18.90 -12.27 -33.76
N LEU A 66 -19.80 -12.69 -34.64
CA LEU A 66 -19.66 -12.65 -36.10
C LEU A 66 -20.00 -11.30 -36.75
N ASP A 67 -20.08 -10.17 -36.03
CA ASP A 67 -20.58 -8.93 -36.64
C ASP A 67 -20.05 -7.62 -36.03
N VAL A 68 -18.76 -7.54 -35.70
CA VAL A 68 -18.11 -6.25 -35.44
C VAL A 68 -17.30 -5.88 -36.68
N HIS A 69 -17.75 -4.87 -37.42
CA HIS A 69 -16.96 -4.28 -38.51
C HIS A 69 -15.66 -3.72 -37.91
N TYR A 70 -14.55 -4.41 -38.15
CA TYR A 70 -13.22 -4.03 -37.69
C TYR A 70 -12.59 -3.08 -38.71
N SER A 71 -12.46 -1.81 -38.36
CA SER A 71 -11.80 -0.80 -39.19
C SER A 71 -10.74 -0.03 -38.41
N GLU A 72 -9.84 0.62 -39.15
CA GLU A 72 -8.82 1.52 -38.59
C GLU A 72 -9.50 2.62 -37.74
N GLU A 73 -10.62 3.18 -38.19
CA GLU A 73 -11.42 4.16 -37.44
C GLU A 73 -11.94 3.63 -36.10
N VAL A 74 -12.42 2.38 -36.05
CA VAL A 74 -12.89 1.76 -34.79
C VAL A 74 -11.73 1.60 -33.79
N LEU A 75 -10.52 1.33 -34.28
CA LEU A 75 -9.33 1.26 -33.45
C LEU A 75 -8.96 2.62 -32.86
N LEU A 76 -9.08 3.71 -33.62
CA LEU A 76 -8.92 5.07 -33.11
C LEU A 76 -9.95 5.42 -32.05
N GLU A 77 -11.22 5.14 -32.31
CA GLU A 77 -12.29 5.41 -31.34
C GLU A 77 -12.02 4.68 -30.02
N LEU A 78 -11.61 3.41 -30.08
CA LEU A 78 -11.24 2.64 -28.90
C LEU A 78 -9.99 3.19 -28.20
N LEU A 79 -8.99 3.66 -28.95
CA LEU A 79 -7.83 4.33 -28.38
C LEU A 79 -8.24 5.60 -27.62
N GLU A 80 -9.05 6.45 -28.23
CA GLU A 80 -9.50 7.70 -27.61
C GLU A 80 -10.29 7.42 -26.33
N HIS A 81 -11.17 6.41 -26.35
CA HIS A 81 -11.88 5.94 -25.16
C HIS A 81 -10.92 5.39 -24.09
N CYS A 82 -9.91 4.60 -24.48
CA CYS A 82 -8.87 4.11 -23.56
C CYS A 82 -8.13 5.27 -22.90
N VAL A 83 -7.68 6.26 -23.69
CA VAL A 83 -6.94 7.43 -23.20
C VAL A 83 -7.80 8.26 -22.25
N ASP A 84 -9.07 8.51 -22.57
CA ASP A 84 -9.99 9.22 -21.68
C ASP A 84 -10.22 8.44 -20.38
N GLY A 85 -10.41 7.13 -20.47
CA GLY A 85 -10.50 6.24 -19.30
C GLY A 85 -9.25 6.31 -18.42
N LEU A 86 -8.06 6.25 -19.02
CA LEU A 86 -6.78 6.33 -18.31
C LEU A 86 -6.58 7.67 -17.61
N ARG A 87 -6.98 8.76 -18.27
CA ARG A 87 -6.94 10.11 -17.67
C ARG A 87 -7.86 10.21 -16.47
N LYS A 88 -9.10 9.72 -16.59
CA LYS A 88 -10.08 9.70 -15.49
C LYS A 88 -9.65 8.82 -14.33
N ALA A 89 -8.94 7.72 -14.61
CA ALA A 89 -8.33 6.83 -13.61
C ALA A 89 -6.98 7.33 -13.08
N GLU A 90 -6.49 8.49 -13.53
CA GLU A 90 -5.17 9.04 -13.19
C GLU A 90 -3.97 8.09 -13.46
N CYS A 91 -4.16 7.17 -14.40
CA CYS A 91 -3.19 6.17 -14.86
C CYS A 91 -2.44 6.67 -16.11
N TYR A 92 -1.82 7.85 -15.99
CA TYR A 92 -1.20 8.55 -17.11
C TYR A 92 -0.01 7.80 -17.72
N GLU A 93 0.70 7.01 -16.92
CA GLU A 93 1.86 6.21 -17.32
C GLU A 93 1.49 5.17 -18.38
N VAL A 94 0.30 4.57 -18.29
CA VAL A 94 -0.20 3.57 -19.26
C VAL A 94 -0.48 4.19 -20.63
N ILE A 95 -0.82 5.48 -20.69
CA ILE A 95 -1.04 6.20 -21.96
C ILE A 95 0.23 6.13 -22.82
N SER A 96 1.41 6.18 -22.19
CA SER A 96 2.69 6.04 -22.86
C SER A 96 2.86 4.64 -23.47
N GLU A 97 2.57 3.59 -22.70
CA GLU A 97 2.69 2.20 -23.17
C GLU A 97 1.73 1.90 -24.32
N ILE A 98 0.48 2.37 -24.24
CA ILE A 98 -0.49 2.24 -25.33
C ILE A 98 -0.01 3.00 -26.58
N SER A 99 0.49 4.23 -26.42
CA SER A 99 0.94 5.04 -27.56
C SER A 99 2.11 4.38 -28.32
N LYS A 100 3.03 3.72 -27.62
CA LYS A 100 4.15 2.98 -28.24
C LYS A 100 3.68 1.87 -29.20
N LEU A 101 2.55 1.23 -28.89
CA LEU A 101 1.99 0.16 -29.72
C LEU A 101 1.25 0.69 -30.95
N ILE A 102 0.82 1.95 -30.92
CA ILE A 102 -0.05 2.55 -31.95
C ILE A 102 0.75 3.32 -32.98
N ILE A 103 1.83 3.99 -32.56
CA ILE A 103 2.70 4.75 -33.46
C ILE A 103 3.06 3.97 -34.74
N PRO A 104 3.43 2.67 -34.71
CA PRO A 104 3.77 1.92 -35.92
C PRO A 104 2.58 1.65 -36.86
N ILE A 105 1.36 1.73 -36.35
CA ILE A 105 0.13 1.44 -37.10
C ILE A 105 -0.44 2.74 -37.68
N TYR A 106 -0.22 3.86 -37.01
CA TYR A 106 -0.98 5.10 -37.18
C TYR A 106 -0.11 6.29 -37.61
N GLU A 107 0.71 6.10 -38.64
CA GLU A 107 1.64 7.14 -39.14
C GLU A 107 0.91 8.42 -39.58
N ASN A 108 -0.32 8.32 -40.09
CA ASN A 108 -1.13 9.46 -40.54
C ASN A 108 -1.74 10.28 -39.38
N HIS A 109 -1.77 9.75 -38.14
CA HIS A 109 -2.36 10.43 -36.98
C HIS A 109 -1.34 10.68 -35.84
N LEU A 110 -0.05 10.63 -36.15
CA LEU A 110 1.04 10.84 -35.18
C LEU A 110 0.89 12.14 -34.39
N THR A 111 0.47 13.23 -35.03
CA THR A 111 0.27 14.52 -34.34
C THR A 111 -0.69 14.39 -33.15
N GLN A 112 -1.77 13.62 -33.29
CA GLN A 112 -2.76 13.44 -32.22
C GLN A 112 -2.22 12.55 -31.09
N VAL A 113 -1.47 11.49 -31.44
CA VAL A 113 -0.82 10.62 -30.46
C VAL A 113 0.23 11.40 -29.65
N TYR A 114 1.09 12.17 -30.32
CA TYR A 114 2.09 13.00 -29.63
C TYR A 114 1.47 14.12 -28.80
N ARG A 115 0.36 14.72 -29.23
CA ARG A 115 -0.39 15.68 -28.40
C ARG A 115 -0.92 15.03 -27.13
N THR A 116 -1.43 13.80 -27.24
CA THR A 116 -1.91 13.03 -26.10
C THR A 116 -0.80 12.73 -25.10
N LEU A 117 0.37 12.30 -25.58
CA LEU A 117 1.57 12.09 -24.76
C LEU A 117 2.03 13.38 -24.08
N HIS A 118 2.09 14.48 -24.82
CA HIS A 118 2.48 15.79 -24.29
C HIS A 118 1.55 16.25 -23.16
N GLY A 119 0.26 15.89 -23.19
CA GLY A 119 -0.67 16.15 -22.09
C GLY A 119 -0.47 15.22 -20.87
N ALA A 120 -0.03 13.97 -21.08
CA ALA A 120 0.11 12.98 -20.02
C ALA A 120 1.36 13.20 -19.13
N TYR A 121 2.52 13.48 -19.73
CA TYR A 121 3.78 13.63 -18.97
C TYR A 121 3.77 14.76 -17.92
N PRO A 122 3.26 15.97 -18.21
CA PRO A 122 3.12 17.02 -17.18
C PRO A 122 2.25 16.57 -16.00
N LYS A 123 1.20 15.79 -16.26
CA LYS A 123 0.34 15.24 -15.20
C LYS A 123 1.07 14.21 -14.35
N ILE A 124 1.89 13.34 -14.94
CA ILE A 124 2.77 12.41 -14.20
C ILE A 124 3.68 13.21 -13.25
N LEU A 125 4.36 14.25 -13.76
CA LEU A 125 5.25 15.08 -12.95
C LEU A 125 4.52 15.80 -11.80
N GLU A 126 3.32 16.31 -12.09
CA GLU A 126 2.46 16.98 -11.10
C GLU A 126 2.06 16.02 -9.96
N VAL A 127 1.58 14.82 -10.28
CA VAL A 127 1.17 13.85 -9.26
C VAL A 127 2.35 13.29 -8.49
N MET A 128 3.50 13.06 -9.14
CA MET A 128 4.73 12.66 -8.46
C MET A 128 5.22 13.72 -7.46
N HIS A 129 5.08 15.00 -7.81
CA HIS A 129 5.51 16.09 -6.93
C HIS A 129 4.56 16.30 -5.75
N THR A 130 3.25 16.29 -6.02
CA THR A 130 2.22 16.57 -5.02
C THR A 130 1.97 15.40 -4.08
N LYS A 131 2.17 14.15 -4.56
CA LYS A 131 1.84 12.92 -3.85
C LYS A 131 0.39 12.90 -3.33
N LYS A 132 -0.51 13.47 -4.13
CA LYS A 132 -1.95 13.57 -3.83
C LYS A 132 -2.80 12.60 -4.65
N ARG A 133 -2.19 11.84 -5.57
CA ARG A 133 -2.89 10.86 -6.37
C ARG A 133 -3.32 9.70 -5.48
N LEU A 134 -4.57 9.26 -5.63
CA LEU A 134 -5.17 8.22 -4.78
C LEU A 134 -5.69 7.09 -5.66
N LEU A 135 -4.82 6.12 -5.96
CA LEU A 135 -5.11 5.02 -6.90
C LEU A 135 -6.03 3.93 -6.33
N GLY A 136 -6.43 4.04 -5.07
CA GLY A 136 -7.38 3.16 -4.41
C GLY A 136 -6.82 2.51 -3.15
N THR A 137 -7.71 1.79 -2.46
CA THR A 137 -7.41 0.99 -1.27
C THR A 137 -7.82 -0.45 -1.50
N PHE A 138 -7.22 -1.39 -0.76
CA PHE A 138 -7.47 -2.81 -0.96
C PHE A 138 -7.99 -3.48 0.30
N PHE A 139 -8.93 -4.40 0.14
CA PHE A 139 -9.53 -5.16 1.23
C PHE A 139 -9.62 -6.64 0.88
N ARG A 140 -9.19 -7.50 1.81
CA ARG A 140 -9.61 -8.90 1.81
C ARG A 140 -11.05 -8.95 2.29
N VAL A 141 -11.90 -9.63 1.53
CA VAL A 141 -13.28 -9.92 1.92
C VAL A 141 -13.50 -11.42 1.78
N ALA A 142 -13.89 -12.05 2.89
CA ALA A 142 -14.21 -13.48 2.96
C ALA A 142 -15.67 -13.66 3.39
N PHE A 143 -16.32 -14.65 2.81
CA PHE A 143 -17.74 -14.92 3.05
C PHE A 143 -17.89 -16.27 3.76
N TYR A 144 -18.77 -16.32 4.76
CA TYR A 144 -19.07 -17.54 5.51
C TYR A 144 -20.56 -17.64 5.82
N GLY A 145 -21.10 -18.85 5.76
CA GLY A 145 -22.43 -19.18 6.23
C GLY A 145 -23.29 -19.83 5.16
N GLN A 146 -24.15 -20.73 5.61
CA GLN A 146 -24.95 -21.59 4.75
C GLN A 146 -25.92 -20.79 3.86
N VAL A 147 -26.42 -19.64 4.33
CA VAL A 147 -27.28 -18.74 3.55
C VAL A 147 -26.55 -18.15 2.35
N ILE A 148 -25.25 -17.84 2.51
CA ILE A 148 -24.41 -17.36 1.41
C ILE A 148 -24.08 -18.52 0.45
N PHE A 149 -23.80 -19.71 0.99
CA PHE A 149 -23.56 -20.91 0.20
C PHE A 149 -24.72 -21.21 -0.78
N PHE A 150 -25.95 -21.22 -0.29
CA PHE A 150 -27.13 -21.60 -1.09
C PHE A 150 -27.51 -20.57 -2.16
N LEU A 151 -27.11 -19.30 -2.02
CA LEU A 151 -27.60 -18.21 -2.88
C LEU A 151 -26.52 -17.61 -3.77
N GLU A 152 -25.25 -17.67 -3.38
CA GLU A 152 -24.16 -17.13 -4.19
C GLU A 152 -23.06 -18.16 -4.50
N GLU A 153 -23.09 -19.36 -3.92
CA GLU A 153 -22.00 -20.34 -3.99
C GLU A 153 -20.65 -19.79 -3.46
N GLU A 154 -20.68 -18.77 -2.60
CA GLU A 154 -19.49 -18.02 -2.16
C GLU A 154 -18.93 -18.44 -0.79
N ASP A 155 -19.43 -19.52 -0.20
CA ASP A 155 -19.00 -19.94 1.14
C ASP A 155 -17.52 -20.32 1.17
N GLU A 156 -16.82 -19.82 2.18
CA GLU A 156 -15.37 -19.94 2.38
C GLU A 156 -14.51 -19.37 1.22
N LYS A 157 -15.11 -18.61 0.30
CA LYS A 157 -14.35 -17.92 -0.75
C LYS A 157 -13.84 -16.57 -0.26
N GLU A 158 -12.61 -16.28 -0.66
CA GLU A 158 -11.92 -15.05 -0.32
C GLU A 158 -11.49 -14.28 -1.55
N TYR A 159 -11.62 -12.96 -1.48
CA TYR A 159 -11.33 -12.06 -2.58
C TYR A 159 -10.56 -10.85 -2.10
N ILE A 160 -9.78 -10.27 -3.02
CA ILE A 160 -9.31 -8.89 -2.89
C ILE A 160 -10.27 -7.96 -3.62
N TYR A 161 -10.70 -6.93 -2.92
CA TYR A 161 -11.49 -5.81 -3.41
C TYR A 161 -10.58 -4.61 -3.58
N LYS A 162 -10.69 -3.92 -4.73
CA LYS A 162 -10.10 -2.61 -4.95
C LYS A 162 -11.19 -1.56 -4.79
N GLU A 163 -11.00 -0.65 -3.85
CA GLU A 163 -11.92 0.44 -3.54
C GLU A 163 -11.36 1.78 -4.02
N PRO A 164 -12.23 2.74 -4.39
CA PRO A 164 -11.79 4.03 -4.89
C PRO A 164 -11.10 4.87 -3.80
N LYS A 165 -10.06 5.61 -4.19
CA LYS A 165 -9.41 6.63 -3.37
C LYS A 165 -9.00 6.11 -1.98
N LEU A 166 -9.58 6.68 -0.92
CA LEU A 166 -9.27 6.42 0.49
C LEU A 166 -10.46 5.78 1.24
N THR A 167 -11.29 5.01 0.53
CA THR A 167 -12.39 4.28 1.17
C THR A 167 -11.89 3.54 2.41
N GLY A 168 -12.55 3.80 3.54
CA GLY A 168 -12.18 3.24 4.84
C GLY A 168 -12.86 1.90 5.10
N LEU A 169 -12.34 1.15 6.08
CA LEU A 169 -12.90 -0.15 6.49
C LEU A 169 -14.40 -0.07 6.83
N SER A 170 -14.81 0.98 7.55
CA SER A 170 -16.21 1.19 7.93
C SER A 170 -17.12 1.42 6.72
N GLU A 171 -16.63 2.12 5.70
CA GLU A 171 -17.40 2.46 4.50
C GLU A 171 -17.68 1.22 3.65
N ILE A 172 -16.65 0.42 3.34
CA ILE A 172 -16.82 -0.84 2.61
C ILE A 172 -17.67 -1.82 3.43
N SER A 173 -17.45 -1.93 4.74
CA SER A 173 -18.22 -2.83 5.61
C SER A 173 -19.70 -2.49 5.59
N LEU A 174 -20.05 -1.20 5.74
CA LEU A 174 -21.43 -0.74 5.67
C LEU A 174 -22.06 -1.00 4.30
N ARG A 175 -21.30 -0.76 3.21
CA ARG A 175 -21.78 -1.01 1.85
C ARG A 175 -22.06 -2.50 1.60
N LEU A 176 -21.21 -3.39 2.11
CA LEU A 176 -21.42 -4.84 2.02
C LEU A 176 -22.63 -5.28 2.86
N VAL A 177 -22.76 -4.78 4.10
CA VAL A 177 -23.95 -5.05 4.94
C VAL A 177 -25.23 -4.61 4.22
N LYS A 178 -25.23 -3.44 3.59
CA LYS A 178 -26.39 -2.96 2.83
C LYS A 178 -26.68 -3.86 1.63
N LEU A 179 -25.68 -4.15 0.79
CA LEU A 179 -25.83 -4.96 -0.41
C LEU A 179 -26.36 -6.37 -0.11
N TYR A 180 -25.81 -7.02 0.90
CA TYR A 180 -26.23 -8.36 1.30
C TYR A 180 -27.48 -8.34 2.18
N GLY A 181 -27.71 -7.28 2.93
CA GLY A 181 -28.92 -7.06 3.71
C GLY A 181 -30.15 -6.86 2.82
N GLU A 182 -30.01 -6.23 1.65
CA GLU A 182 -31.09 -6.15 0.64
C GLU A 182 -31.50 -7.54 0.12
N LYS A 183 -30.59 -8.53 0.15
CA LYS A 183 -30.86 -9.90 -0.28
C LYS A 183 -31.35 -10.82 0.84
N PHE A 184 -30.81 -10.66 2.05
CA PHE A 184 -30.97 -11.63 3.14
C PHE A 184 -31.71 -11.06 4.37
N GLY A 185 -32.01 -9.76 4.40
CA GLY A 185 -32.40 -9.03 5.61
C GLY A 185 -31.15 -8.50 6.34
N THR A 186 -31.11 -7.20 6.62
CA THR A 186 -29.94 -6.54 7.24
C THR A 186 -29.59 -7.16 8.60
N GLU A 187 -30.58 -7.62 9.36
CA GLU A 187 -30.43 -8.31 10.64
C GLU A 187 -29.76 -9.69 10.51
N ASN A 188 -29.76 -10.29 9.31
CA ASN A 188 -29.17 -11.60 9.05
C ASN A 188 -27.73 -11.52 8.54
N VAL A 189 -27.15 -10.32 8.40
CA VAL A 189 -25.77 -10.11 7.94
C VAL A 189 -24.89 -9.61 9.09
N LYS A 190 -23.75 -10.27 9.31
CA LYS A 190 -22.80 -9.92 10.38
C LYS A 190 -21.40 -9.66 9.82
N ILE A 191 -20.77 -8.58 10.27
CA ILE A 191 -19.37 -8.29 9.96
C ILE A 191 -18.48 -8.95 11.01
N ILE A 192 -17.52 -9.76 10.56
CA ILE A 192 -16.42 -10.24 11.38
C ILE A 192 -15.33 -9.17 11.34
N GLN A 193 -15.12 -8.50 12.48
CA GLN A 193 -14.10 -7.46 12.64
C GLN A 193 -12.69 -8.04 12.84
N ASP A 194 -12.63 -9.29 13.29
CA ASP A 194 -11.39 -10.03 13.46
C ASP A 194 -10.72 -10.29 12.11
N SER A 195 -9.39 -10.23 12.05
CA SER A 195 -8.61 -10.60 10.87
C SER A 195 -8.00 -12.02 10.98
N ASP A 196 -8.20 -12.70 12.12
CA ASP A 196 -7.78 -14.08 12.32
C ASP A 196 -8.50 -15.04 11.38
N LYS A 197 -7.90 -16.21 11.17
CA LYS A 197 -8.54 -17.27 10.38
C LYS A 197 -9.81 -17.72 11.10
N VAL A 198 -10.94 -17.64 10.40
CA VAL A 198 -12.25 -17.89 10.99
C VAL A 198 -12.46 -19.39 11.18
N ASN A 199 -12.86 -19.78 12.39
CA ASN A 199 -13.34 -21.13 12.66
C ASN A 199 -14.83 -21.20 12.31
N VAL A 200 -15.16 -21.73 11.13
CA VAL A 200 -16.55 -21.81 10.62
C VAL A 200 -17.49 -22.54 11.59
N LYS A 201 -16.97 -23.48 12.38
CA LYS A 201 -17.76 -24.24 13.38
C LYS A 201 -18.27 -23.38 14.53
N GLU A 202 -17.64 -22.23 14.79
CA GLU A 202 -18.04 -21.30 15.84
C GLU A 202 -19.02 -20.23 15.35
N LEU A 203 -19.23 -20.14 14.03
CA LEU A 203 -20.17 -19.21 13.45
C LEU A 203 -21.60 -19.73 13.60
N ASP A 204 -22.52 -18.83 13.94
CA ASP A 204 -23.94 -19.14 13.92
C ASP A 204 -24.40 -19.31 12.46
N PRO A 205 -24.86 -20.51 12.05
CA PRO A 205 -25.21 -20.82 10.67
C PRO A 205 -26.45 -20.07 10.16
N LYS A 206 -27.21 -19.42 11.05
CA LYS A 206 -28.36 -18.58 10.69
C LYS A 206 -27.94 -17.30 9.97
N TYR A 207 -26.73 -16.79 10.24
CA TYR A 207 -26.28 -15.51 9.72
C TYR A 207 -25.33 -15.68 8.54
N ALA A 208 -25.40 -14.71 7.63
CA ALA A 208 -24.39 -14.46 6.61
C ALA A 208 -23.25 -13.66 7.24
N HIS A 209 -22.08 -14.27 7.40
CA HIS A 209 -20.91 -13.60 7.99
C HIS A 209 -19.97 -13.11 6.88
N ILE A 210 -19.52 -11.87 7.00
CA ILE A 210 -18.60 -11.25 6.05
C ILE A 210 -17.40 -10.73 6.85
N GLN A 211 -16.23 -11.29 6.60
CA GLN A 211 -14.97 -10.82 7.19
C GLN A 211 -14.34 -9.80 6.26
N VAL A 212 -14.04 -8.61 6.77
CA VAL A 212 -13.41 -7.54 5.98
C VAL A 212 -12.10 -7.14 6.66
N THR A 213 -11.00 -7.19 5.92
CA THR A 213 -9.66 -6.86 6.43
C THR A 213 -8.96 -5.92 5.46
N TYR A 214 -8.48 -4.79 5.94
CA TYR A 214 -7.65 -3.89 5.14
C TYR A 214 -6.31 -4.54 4.79
N VAL A 215 -5.89 -4.45 3.53
CA VAL A 215 -4.61 -4.98 3.06
C VAL A 215 -3.85 -3.92 2.28
N LYS A 216 -2.52 -4.04 2.23
CA LYS A 216 -1.65 -3.20 1.40
C LYS A 216 -1.01 -4.03 0.29
N PRO A 217 -0.66 -3.46 -0.87
CA PRO A 217 0.19 -4.15 -1.85
C PRO A 217 1.49 -4.63 -1.18
N TYR A 218 1.91 -5.84 -1.51
CA TYR A 218 3.12 -6.46 -0.97
C TYR A 218 4.19 -6.61 -2.05
N PHE A 219 5.42 -6.22 -1.70
CA PHE A 219 6.61 -6.33 -2.54
C PHE A 219 7.75 -6.91 -1.72
N ASP A 220 8.52 -7.81 -2.31
CA ASP A 220 9.79 -8.24 -1.73
C ASP A 220 10.91 -7.23 -2.03
N ASP A 221 12.08 -7.43 -1.42
CA ASP A 221 13.22 -6.51 -1.55
C ASP A 221 13.65 -6.30 -3.00
N LYS A 222 13.55 -7.35 -3.84
CA LYS A 222 13.88 -7.24 -5.26
C LYS A 222 12.85 -6.35 -5.97
N GLU A 223 11.56 -6.63 -5.79
CA GLU A 223 10.51 -5.81 -6.39
C GLU A 223 10.53 -4.35 -5.92
N LEU A 224 10.89 -4.07 -4.67
CA LEU A 224 11.02 -2.71 -4.16
C LEU A 224 12.15 -1.91 -4.86
N THR A 225 13.19 -2.60 -5.35
CA THR A 225 14.24 -1.97 -6.16
C THR A 225 13.82 -1.68 -7.59
N GLU A 226 12.93 -2.52 -8.13
CA GLU A 226 12.39 -2.41 -9.49
C GLU A 226 11.23 -1.38 -9.57
N ARG A 227 10.34 -1.39 -8.57
CA ARG A 227 9.14 -0.53 -8.47
C ARG A 227 9.43 0.72 -7.62
N LYS A 228 9.89 1.78 -8.28
CA LYS A 228 10.40 3.01 -7.66
C LYS A 228 9.31 4.05 -7.43
N THR A 229 8.30 4.06 -8.27
CA THR A 229 7.22 5.06 -8.24
C THR A 229 5.98 4.54 -7.52
N GLU A 230 5.14 5.47 -7.06
CA GLU A 230 3.83 5.13 -6.50
C GLU A 230 2.94 4.39 -7.52
N PHE A 231 3.01 4.77 -8.79
CA PHE A 231 2.24 4.09 -9.85
C PHE A 231 2.67 2.63 -10.00
N GLU A 232 3.97 2.36 -10.11
CA GLU A 232 4.50 1.00 -10.22
C GLU A 232 4.14 0.13 -9.01
N ARG A 233 3.92 0.74 -7.84
CA ARG A 233 3.47 0.03 -6.62
C ARG A 233 1.96 -0.15 -6.51
N ASN A 234 1.20 0.33 -7.49
CA ASN A 234 -0.27 0.20 -7.56
C ASN A 234 -0.77 -0.39 -8.88
N HIS A 235 0.11 -0.59 -9.86
CA HIS A 235 -0.21 -1.11 -11.19
C HIS A 235 0.46 -2.47 -11.42
N ASN A 236 -0.27 -3.42 -12.00
CA ASN A 236 0.15 -4.81 -12.17
C ASN A 236 0.62 -5.44 -10.86
N ILE A 237 -0.27 -5.44 -9.86
CA ILE A 237 -0.04 -5.99 -8.52
C ILE A 237 -0.99 -7.13 -8.23
N ASN A 238 -0.50 -8.21 -7.63
CA ASN A 238 -1.32 -9.38 -7.27
C ASN A 238 -1.00 -9.94 -5.88
N ARG A 239 -0.09 -9.31 -5.13
CA ARG A 239 0.25 -9.70 -3.76
C ARG A 239 -0.16 -8.62 -2.79
N PHE A 240 -0.79 -9.03 -1.70
CA PHE A 240 -1.33 -8.15 -0.69
C PHE A 240 -0.95 -8.64 0.70
N VAL A 241 -0.76 -7.73 1.64
CA VAL A 241 -0.34 -8.06 3.00
C VAL A 241 -1.22 -7.37 4.03
N PHE A 242 -1.56 -8.12 5.08
CA PHE A 242 -2.03 -7.56 6.35
C PHE A 242 -1.25 -8.21 7.49
N GLU A 243 -1.33 -7.56 8.65
CA GLU A 243 -0.61 -8.02 9.83
C GLU A 243 -1.53 -8.04 11.04
N ALA A 244 -1.46 -9.11 11.83
CA ALA A 244 -2.27 -9.32 13.02
C ALA A 244 -1.37 -9.50 14.26
N PRO A 245 -1.63 -8.80 15.37
CA PRO A 245 -0.88 -8.98 16.61
C PRO A 245 -1.28 -10.30 17.30
N TYR A 246 -0.31 -10.97 17.92
CA TYR A 246 -0.56 -12.12 18.79
C TYR A 246 0.53 -12.24 19.86
N THR A 247 0.28 -13.00 20.92
CA THR A 247 1.24 -13.32 21.97
C THR A 247 1.58 -14.81 21.95
N LEU A 248 2.70 -15.19 22.56
CA LEU A 248 3.06 -16.62 22.73
C LEU A 248 2.03 -17.39 23.55
N SER A 249 1.25 -16.70 24.39
CA SER A 249 0.14 -17.26 25.17
C SER A 249 -1.18 -17.37 24.38
N GLY A 250 -1.22 -16.96 23.12
CA GLY A 250 -2.40 -17.05 22.24
C GLY A 250 -3.38 -15.88 22.35
N LYS A 251 -3.08 -14.84 23.15
CA LYS A 251 -3.85 -13.60 23.17
C LYS A 251 -3.47 -12.71 21.99
N LYS A 252 -4.30 -11.72 21.64
CA LYS A 252 -3.97 -10.75 20.58
C LYS A 252 -2.92 -9.72 21.02
N GLN A 253 -3.12 -9.17 22.21
CA GLN A 253 -2.26 -8.15 22.80
C GLN A 253 -1.72 -8.62 24.16
N GLY A 254 -0.48 -8.25 24.45
CA GLY A 254 0.20 -8.54 25.72
C GLY A 254 1.34 -7.57 26.00
N CYS A 255 2.21 -7.93 26.94
CA CYS A 255 3.42 -7.15 27.23
C CYS A 255 4.37 -7.16 26.01
N ILE A 256 5.22 -6.14 25.90
CA ILE A 256 6.11 -5.92 24.77
C ILE A 256 6.97 -7.16 24.49
N GLU A 257 7.48 -7.79 25.54
CA GLU A 257 8.38 -8.96 25.48
C GLU A 257 7.73 -10.20 24.88
N GLU A 258 6.40 -10.28 24.92
CA GLU A 258 5.60 -11.40 24.40
C GLU A 258 4.90 -11.06 23.09
N GLN A 259 4.85 -9.76 22.74
CA GLN A 259 4.12 -9.27 21.58
C GLN A 259 4.80 -9.69 20.29
N CYS A 260 4.11 -10.52 19.53
CA CYS A 260 4.49 -11.00 18.21
C CYS A 260 3.54 -10.43 17.14
N LYS A 261 3.92 -10.63 15.88
CA LYS A 261 3.12 -10.17 14.73
C LYS A 261 3.09 -11.25 13.67
N ARG A 262 1.90 -11.57 13.17
CA ARG A 262 1.70 -12.51 12.07
C ARG A 262 1.45 -11.69 10.82
N ARG A 263 2.33 -11.84 9.83
CA ARG A 263 2.21 -11.21 8.52
C ARG A 263 1.62 -12.23 7.55
N THR A 264 0.47 -11.91 6.98
CA THR A 264 -0.21 -12.78 6.01
C THR A 264 -0.13 -12.13 4.64
N ILE A 265 0.50 -12.82 3.70
CA ILE A 265 0.65 -12.41 2.30
C ILE A 265 -0.34 -13.24 1.47
N LEU A 266 -1.24 -12.54 0.79
CA LEU A 266 -2.30 -13.08 -0.06
C LEU A 266 -1.88 -12.87 -1.51
N THR A 267 -1.99 -13.89 -2.34
CA THR A 267 -1.78 -13.81 -3.79
C THR A 267 -3.09 -14.07 -4.51
N THR A 268 -3.42 -13.19 -5.45
CA THR A 268 -4.62 -13.30 -6.29
C THR A 268 -4.33 -14.03 -7.59
N SER A 269 -5.37 -14.63 -8.19
CA SER A 269 -5.29 -15.32 -9.48
C SER A 269 -4.86 -14.40 -10.63
N ASN A 270 -5.25 -13.12 -10.55
CA ASN A 270 -4.98 -12.09 -11.56
C ASN A 270 -4.39 -10.85 -10.87
N SER A 271 -3.87 -9.93 -11.67
CA SER A 271 -3.32 -8.66 -11.18
C SER A 271 -4.33 -7.53 -11.28
N PHE A 272 -4.28 -6.59 -10.34
CA PHE A 272 -4.94 -5.30 -10.50
C PHE A 272 -4.10 -4.37 -11.39
N PRO A 273 -4.75 -3.50 -12.20
CA PRO A 273 -6.20 -3.29 -12.29
C PRO A 273 -6.94 -4.46 -12.98
N TYR A 274 -8.17 -4.75 -12.54
CA TYR A 274 -9.00 -5.82 -13.10
C TYR A 274 -10.48 -5.42 -13.10
N VAL A 275 -11.30 -6.16 -13.85
CA VAL A 275 -12.72 -5.82 -14.07
C VAL A 275 -13.59 -6.08 -12.83
N LYS A 276 -13.12 -6.90 -11.89
CA LYS A 276 -13.87 -7.34 -10.71
C LYS A 276 -12.97 -7.54 -9.49
N ARG A 277 -13.59 -7.87 -8.35
CA ARG A 277 -12.90 -8.54 -7.23
C ARG A 277 -12.17 -9.78 -7.74
N ILE A 278 -10.98 -10.05 -7.22
CA ILE A 278 -10.12 -11.15 -7.69
C ILE A 278 -10.00 -12.18 -6.58
N SER A 279 -10.20 -13.47 -6.90
CA SER A 279 -10.07 -14.55 -5.93
C SER A 279 -8.64 -14.69 -5.44
N ILE A 280 -8.50 -14.98 -4.14
CA ILE A 280 -7.23 -15.35 -3.52
C ILE A 280 -7.00 -16.84 -3.77
N ASN A 281 -5.85 -17.21 -4.34
CA ASN A 281 -5.52 -18.60 -4.64
C ASN A 281 -4.34 -19.14 -3.80
N TYR A 282 -3.58 -18.25 -3.15
CA TYR A 282 -2.44 -18.64 -2.32
C TYR A 282 -2.28 -17.68 -1.14
N GLU A 283 -2.02 -18.25 0.03
CA GLU A 283 -1.74 -17.55 1.27
C GLU A 283 -0.41 -18.03 1.86
N GLN A 284 0.42 -17.08 2.29
CA GLN A 284 1.64 -17.34 3.02
C GLN A 284 1.63 -16.58 4.34
N GLN A 285 1.90 -17.27 5.45
CA GLN A 285 2.02 -16.65 6.77
C GLN A 285 3.47 -16.63 7.23
N ILE A 286 3.90 -15.48 7.76
CA ILE A 286 5.22 -15.26 8.34
C ILE A 286 5.02 -14.81 9.80
N HIS A 287 5.60 -15.56 10.73
CA HIS A 287 5.54 -15.25 12.16
C HIS A 287 6.77 -14.45 12.57
N LEU A 288 6.56 -13.21 12.99
CA LEU A 288 7.60 -12.31 13.47
C LEU A 288 7.59 -12.29 14.99
N LYS A 289 8.74 -12.58 15.60
CA LYS A 289 8.96 -12.39 17.05
C LYS A 289 9.13 -10.91 17.36
N THR A 290 9.05 -10.53 18.62
CA THR A 290 9.19 -9.13 19.08
C THR A 290 10.36 -8.39 18.43
N ILE A 291 11.57 -8.97 18.45
CA ILE A 291 12.74 -8.33 17.83
C ILE A 291 12.64 -8.20 16.31
N ASP A 292 11.99 -9.15 15.63
CA ASP A 292 11.79 -9.10 14.18
C ASP A 292 10.74 -8.06 13.79
N VAL A 293 9.73 -7.83 14.66
CA VAL A 293 8.77 -6.73 14.51
C VAL A 293 9.50 -5.39 14.58
N LEU A 294 10.36 -5.22 15.60
CA LEU A 294 11.18 -4.03 15.77
C LEU A 294 12.12 -3.80 14.58
N CYS A 295 12.72 -4.85 14.04
CA CYS A 295 13.63 -4.75 12.90
C CYS A 295 12.95 -4.65 11.53
N SER A 296 11.61 -4.71 11.47
CA SER A 296 10.89 -4.67 10.18
C SER A 296 10.72 -3.25 9.65
N SER A 297 10.92 -3.05 8.34
CA SER A 297 10.69 -1.77 7.69
C SER A 297 9.19 -1.55 7.45
N ALA A 298 8.59 -0.58 8.13
CA ALA A 298 7.24 -0.11 7.78
C ALA A 298 7.30 0.88 6.61
N ASP A 299 6.34 0.80 5.70
CA ASP A 299 6.06 1.84 4.71
C ASP A 299 5.29 2.98 5.38
N VAL A 300 5.67 4.19 5.04
CA VAL A 300 5.49 5.36 5.91
C VAL A 300 4.60 6.41 5.26
N ASP A 301 3.43 6.65 5.85
CA ASP A 301 2.51 7.69 5.40
C ASP A 301 2.88 9.09 5.89
N MET A 302 2.58 10.06 5.04
CA MET A 302 2.89 11.47 5.26
C MET A 302 1.93 12.10 6.29
N ILE A 303 2.35 12.14 7.56
CA ILE A 303 1.79 13.07 8.56
C ILE A 303 2.89 14.04 9.01
N GLN A 304 2.46 15.20 9.53
CA GLN A 304 3.31 16.29 10.01
C GLN A 304 4.40 15.79 10.97
N LEU A 305 5.65 16.15 10.67
CA LEU A 305 6.87 15.76 11.40
C LEU A 305 6.74 16.00 12.92
N LEU A 306 6.13 17.12 13.31
CA LEU A 306 6.00 17.53 14.71
C LEU A 306 5.12 16.59 15.54
N LEU A 307 3.95 16.17 15.03
CA LEU A 307 3.06 15.25 15.72
C LEU A 307 3.75 13.91 16.01
N LYS A 308 4.60 13.48 15.08
CA LYS A 308 5.36 12.23 15.20
C LYS A 308 6.56 12.34 16.11
N LEU A 309 7.26 13.47 16.05
CA LEU A 309 8.36 13.77 16.96
C LEU A 309 7.86 13.79 18.40
N GLN A 310 6.78 14.52 18.67
CA GLN A 310 6.12 14.55 19.98
C GLN A 310 5.71 13.15 20.43
N GLY A 311 5.04 12.39 19.55
CA GLY A 311 4.67 11.00 19.82
C GLY A 311 5.87 10.16 20.26
N CYS A 312 7.04 10.34 19.65
CA CYS A 312 8.26 9.61 19.97
C CYS A 312 8.95 10.03 21.28
N VAL A 313 9.10 11.34 21.51
CA VAL A 313 9.95 11.87 22.60
C VAL A 313 9.15 12.23 23.86
N SER A 314 7.86 12.48 23.72
CA SER A 314 6.95 12.92 24.80
C SER A 314 5.73 12.00 24.86
N VAL A 315 6.00 10.71 25.02
CA VAL A 315 4.99 9.66 25.04
C VAL A 315 4.16 9.77 26.32
N GLN A 316 2.84 9.90 26.21
CA GLN A 316 1.94 10.04 27.38
C GLN A 316 1.00 8.84 27.56
N VAL A 317 0.58 8.20 26.46
CA VAL A 317 -0.45 7.14 26.49
C VAL A 317 0.15 5.76 26.26
N ASN A 318 1.11 5.65 25.35
CA ASN A 318 1.75 4.38 24.98
C ASN A 318 3.05 4.15 25.76
N ALA A 319 3.62 2.95 25.65
CA ALA A 319 4.84 2.57 26.38
C ALA A 319 6.11 3.32 25.92
N GLY A 320 6.14 3.77 24.67
CA GLY A 320 7.26 4.55 24.13
C GLY A 320 8.50 3.75 23.75
N PRO A 321 9.46 4.35 23.01
CA PRO A 321 10.63 3.64 22.48
C PRO A 321 11.54 3.01 23.56
N LEU A 322 11.67 3.65 24.72
CA LEU A 322 12.52 3.16 25.82
C LEU A 322 12.02 1.84 26.40
N ALA A 323 10.70 1.60 26.45
CA ALA A 323 10.17 0.34 26.94
C ALA A 323 10.65 -0.85 26.09
N TYR A 324 10.76 -0.67 24.78
CA TYR A 324 11.28 -1.70 23.87
C TYR A 324 12.80 -1.86 23.99
N ALA A 325 13.54 -0.78 24.21
CA ALA A 325 14.97 -0.86 24.51
C ALA A 325 15.20 -1.69 25.77
N ARG A 326 14.46 -1.44 26.86
CA ARG A 326 14.55 -2.21 28.11
C ARG A 326 14.14 -3.68 27.93
N ALA A 327 13.09 -3.94 27.14
CA ALA A 327 12.58 -5.30 26.89
C ALA A 327 13.55 -6.19 26.10
N VAL A 328 14.41 -5.61 25.26
CA VAL A 328 15.22 -6.36 24.29
C VAL A 328 16.73 -6.17 24.48
N LEU A 329 17.20 -4.99 24.88
CA LEU A 329 18.62 -4.62 24.91
C LEU A 329 19.26 -4.60 26.29
N ASN A 330 18.50 -4.87 27.36
CA ASN A 330 19.04 -4.92 28.72
C ASN A 330 19.96 -6.15 28.90
N ASP A 331 21.05 -6.01 29.66
CA ASP A 331 22.08 -7.05 29.89
C ASP A 331 21.51 -8.41 30.30
N SER A 332 20.39 -8.41 31.02
CA SER A 332 19.68 -9.62 31.42
C SER A 332 19.10 -10.45 30.26
N GLN A 333 19.03 -9.90 29.04
CA GLN A 333 18.42 -10.51 27.85
C GLN A 333 19.43 -10.91 26.76
N ASP A 334 20.74 -10.71 26.98
CA ASP A 334 21.81 -10.91 25.96
C ASP A 334 21.85 -12.35 25.39
N SER A 335 21.38 -13.34 26.14
CA SER A 335 21.31 -14.74 25.69
C SER A 335 20.00 -15.12 24.97
N LYS A 336 18.97 -14.28 24.99
CA LYS A 336 17.63 -14.59 24.50
C LYS A 336 17.46 -14.35 22.99
N TYR A 337 18.25 -13.42 22.42
CA TYR A 337 18.12 -13.01 21.02
C TYR A 337 19.43 -13.18 20.25
N PRO A 338 19.39 -13.42 18.91
CA PRO A 338 20.60 -13.53 18.10
C PRO A 338 21.42 -12.22 18.14
N PRO A 339 22.75 -12.28 18.37
CA PRO A 339 23.60 -11.07 18.49
C PRO A 339 23.50 -10.13 17.28
N LYS A 340 23.36 -10.69 16.08
CA LYS A 340 23.16 -9.92 14.85
C LYS A 340 21.91 -9.03 14.92
N LYS A 341 20.79 -9.57 15.41
CA LYS A 341 19.51 -8.85 15.54
C LYS A 341 19.55 -7.79 16.64
N VAL A 342 20.24 -8.09 17.74
CA VAL A 342 20.49 -7.12 18.82
C VAL A 342 21.30 -5.93 18.28
N ASN A 343 22.37 -6.19 17.52
CA ASN A 343 23.15 -5.13 16.90
C ASN A 343 22.35 -4.32 15.86
N GLU A 344 21.54 -4.97 15.02
CA GLU A 344 20.60 -4.29 14.11
C GLU A 344 19.65 -3.35 14.88
N LEU A 345 19.13 -3.78 16.03
CA LEU A 345 18.26 -2.96 16.88
C LEU A 345 19.00 -1.77 17.51
N LYS A 346 20.22 -1.98 18.03
CA LYS A 346 21.08 -0.89 18.51
C LYS A 346 21.34 0.13 17.40
N ASP A 347 21.67 -0.30 16.19
CA ASP A 347 21.87 0.57 15.02
C ASP A 347 20.62 1.39 14.66
N MET A 348 19.44 0.76 14.73
CA MET A 348 18.18 1.48 14.50
C MET A 348 17.97 2.57 15.56
N PHE A 349 18.18 2.25 16.84
CA PHE A 349 18.06 3.22 17.93
C PHE A 349 19.03 4.40 17.80
N ARG A 350 20.27 4.16 17.32
CA ARG A 350 21.22 5.24 16.99
C ARG A 350 20.67 6.16 15.89
N LYS A 351 20.17 5.57 14.80
CA LYS A 351 19.56 6.33 13.69
C LYS A 351 18.33 7.12 14.16
N PHE A 352 17.55 6.56 15.06
CA PHE A 352 16.38 7.23 15.63
C PHE A 352 16.74 8.46 16.45
N ILE A 353 17.71 8.35 17.36
CA ILE A 353 18.19 9.51 18.13
C ILE A 353 18.69 10.61 17.19
N GLN A 354 19.47 10.23 16.17
CA GLN A 354 19.95 11.18 15.16
C GLN A 354 18.78 11.85 14.42
N ALA A 355 17.77 11.09 13.99
CA ALA A 355 16.62 11.63 13.29
C ALA A 355 15.80 12.58 14.17
N CYS A 356 15.55 12.22 15.44
CA CYS A 356 14.88 13.07 16.41
C CYS A 356 15.65 14.38 16.66
N SER A 357 16.98 14.33 16.76
CA SER A 357 17.83 15.52 16.90
C SER A 357 17.65 16.46 15.71
N ILE A 358 17.77 15.96 14.48
CA ILE A 358 17.63 16.82 13.29
C ILE A 358 16.17 17.32 13.15
N ALA A 359 15.17 16.53 13.55
CA ALA A 359 13.78 16.98 13.56
C ALA A 359 13.54 18.12 14.55
N LEU A 360 14.19 18.11 15.71
CA LEU A 360 14.16 19.21 16.68
C LEU A 360 14.82 20.47 16.10
N GLU A 361 15.99 20.34 15.47
CA GLU A 361 16.66 21.48 14.80
C GLU A 361 15.77 22.10 13.70
N LEU A 362 15.12 21.27 12.89
CA LEU A 362 14.17 21.75 11.88
C LEU A 362 12.94 22.40 12.51
N ASN A 363 12.46 21.90 13.66
CA ASN A 363 11.36 22.50 14.37
C ASN A 363 11.75 23.87 14.96
N GLU A 364 12.94 24.00 15.54
CA GLU A 364 13.50 25.27 16.04
C GLU A 364 13.55 26.34 14.93
N TRP A 365 13.86 25.92 13.70
CA TRP A 365 13.92 26.84 12.55
C TRP A 365 12.55 27.27 12.02
N LEU A 366 11.52 26.42 12.17
CA LEU A 366 10.18 26.65 11.62
C LEU A 366 9.17 27.17 12.65
N MET A 367 9.49 27.09 13.94
CA MET A 367 8.57 27.45 15.01
C MET A 367 8.29 28.96 15.05
N LYS A 368 7.10 29.29 15.55
CA LYS A 368 6.70 30.67 15.86
C LYS A 368 6.92 30.98 17.34
N GLU A 369 6.88 32.26 17.71
CA GLU A 369 7.13 32.71 19.09
C GLU A 369 6.21 32.03 20.13
N ASP A 370 4.96 31.74 19.77
CA ASP A 370 3.99 31.05 20.62
C ASP A 370 4.29 29.55 20.83
N GLN A 371 5.28 29.00 20.15
CA GLN A 371 5.66 27.58 20.21
C GLN A 371 7.00 27.33 20.90
N ILE A 372 7.66 28.37 21.43
CA ILE A 372 8.98 28.27 22.05
C ILE A 372 8.95 27.35 23.27
N GLU A 373 8.04 27.57 24.22
CA GLU A 373 7.92 26.75 25.44
C GLU A 373 7.68 25.27 25.10
N TYR A 374 6.83 25.00 24.12
CA TYR A 374 6.57 23.65 23.62
C TYR A 374 7.81 22.99 23.01
N HIS A 375 8.60 23.75 22.25
CA HIS A 375 9.85 23.24 21.69
C HIS A 375 10.92 22.97 22.75
N GLU A 376 11.02 23.83 23.78
CA GLU A 376 11.92 23.63 24.91
C GLU A 376 11.57 22.35 25.69
N GLU A 377 10.28 22.10 25.92
CA GLU A 377 9.79 20.87 26.54
C GLU A 377 10.15 19.62 25.72
N LEU A 378 9.88 19.64 24.40
CA LEU A 378 10.28 18.54 23.50
C LEU A 378 11.79 18.28 23.53
N THR A 379 12.59 19.34 23.59
CA THR A 379 14.04 19.26 23.62
C THR A 379 14.55 18.67 24.94
N SER A 380 13.93 19.04 26.06
CA SER A 380 14.22 18.45 27.37
C SER A 380 13.89 16.95 27.38
N ASN A 381 12.67 16.59 26.95
CA ASN A 381 12.21 15.20 26.91
C ASN A 381 13.09 14.32 26.00
N PHE A 382 13.50 14.85 24.83
CA PHE A 382 14.45 14.17 23.96
C PHE A 382 15.81 13.93 24.64
N ARG A 383 16.33 14.92 25.37
CA ARG A 383 17.62 14.80 26.08
C ARG A 383 17.57 13.70 27.13
N ASP A 384 16.49 13.63 27.91
CA ASP A 384 16.30 12.60 28.92
C ASP A 384 16.20 11.20 28.29
N MET A 385 15.42 11.08 27.21
CA MET A 385 15.31 9.83 26.44
C MET A 385 16.65 9.38 25.85
N ALA A 386 17.40 10.30 25.26
CA ALA A 386 18.70 10.03 24.65
C ALA A 386 19.72 9.56 25.69
N LYS A 387 19.71 10.18 26.88
CA LYS A 387 20.56 9.79 28.00
C LYS A 387 20.22 8.38 28.48
N GLU A 388 18.95 8.08 28.72
CA GLU A 388 18.55 6.77 29.22
C GLU A 388 18.86 5.65 28.19
N LEU A 389 18.62 5.91 26.91
CA LEU A 389 18.94 4.96 25.85
C LEU A 389 20.45 4.68 25.74
N SER A 390 21.28 5.70 25.97
CA SER A 390 22.74 5.55 26.05
C SER A 390 23.15 4.60 27.19
N ASP A 391 22.50 4.73 28.34
CA ASP A 391 22.74 3.86 29.49
C ASP A 391 22.33 2.41 29.20
N ILE A 392 21.19 2.19 28.52
CA ILE A 392 20.71 0.84 28.13
C ILE A 392 21.62 0.19 27.07
N ILE A 393 22.13 0.96 26.10
CA ILE A 393 22.96 0.43 25.02
C ILE A 393 24.43 0.25 25.45
N HIS A 394 24.82 0.83 26.58
CA HIS A 394 26.19 0.92 27.12
C HIS A 394 27.17 1.63 26.19
N GLU A 395 26.71 2.67 25.49
CA GLU A 395 27.50 3.42 24.52
C GLU A 395 27.43 4.93 24.78
N GLN A 396 28.35 5.44 25.62
CA GLN A 396 28.42 6.87 25.94
C GLN A 396 28.80 7.78 24.75
N ALA A 397 29.30 7.23 23.64
CA ALA A 397 30.02 8.00 22.62
C ALA A 397 29.23 8.37 21.34
N SER A 398 28.11 7.70 21.05
CA SER A 398 27.37 7.86 19.78
C SER A 398 26.11 8.72 19.92
N ILE A 399 25.67 9.00 21.15
CA ILE A 399 24.54 9.84 21.49
C ILE A 399 25.07 11.12 22.14
N ARG A 400 25.89 11.89 21.39
CA ARG A 400 26.08 13.28 21.76
C ARG A 400 24.76 13.99 21.49
N VAL A 401 23.93 14.15 22.52
CA VAL A 401 23.06 15.33 22.57
C VAL A 401 24.01 16.50 22.36
N ILE A 402 23.78 17.28 21.31
CA ILE A 402 24.69 18.32 20.85
C ILE A 402 24.80 19.39 21.95
N GLU A 403 25.69 19.16 22.92
CA GLU A 403 26.36 20.24 23.62
C GLU A 403 27.25 20.91 22.57
N LYS A 404 27.05 22.22 22.45
CA LYS A 404 27.38 23.12 21.33
C LYS A 404 28.80 23.11 20.76
N GLU A 405 29.68 22.17 21.07
CA GLU A 405 31.10 22.34 20.81
C GLU A 405 31.75 21.44 19.78
N ASN A 406 31.20 20.30 19.34
CA ASN A 406 31.91 19.53 18.31
C ASN A 406 31.01 18.57 17.51
N MET A 407 30.40 19.04 16.40
CA MET A 407 30.16 18.21 15.21
C MET A 407 29.95 19.01 13.91
N ILE A 408 30.28 18.30 12.84
CA ILE A 408 30.30 18.60 11.41
C ILE A 408 29.14 19.49 10.96
N TRP A 409 29.49 20.68 10.45
CA TRP A 409 28.56 21.55 9.74
C TRP A 409 27.96 20.81 8.55
N VAL A 410 26.62 20.75 8.47
CA VAL A 410 25.98 21.06 7.20
C VAL A 410 25.95 22.60 7.15
N PRO A 411 26.79 23.26 6.32
CA PRO A 411 26.83 24.71 6.20
C PRO A 411 25.42 25.33 6.23
N LYS A 412 25.22 26.42 6.96
CA LYS A 412 24.00 27.28 6.90
C LYS A 412 23.60 27.60 5.44
N VAL A 413 24.57 27.58 4.54
CA VAL A 413 24.45 27.78 3.08
C VAL A 413 23.86 26.56 2.33
N LEU A 414 23.96 25.35 2.88
CA LEU A 414 23.39 24.13 2.30
C LEU A 414 21.91 23.98 2.69
N LEU A 415 21.51 24.32 3.91
CA LEU A 415 20.11 24.34 4.33
C LEU A 415 19.31 25.52 3.75
N SER A 416 19.96 26.60 3.29
CA SER A 416 19.25 27.69 2.58
C SER A 416 18.79 27.31 1.17
N LYS A 417 19.17 26.13 0.66
CA LYS A 417 18.68 25.59 -0.61
C LYS A 417 17.42 24.74 -0.38
N PRO A 418 16.29 25.05 -1.05
CA PRO A 418 15.02 24.32 -0.88
C PRO A 418 15.13 22.79 -1.07
N ILE A 419 16.08 22.36 -1.89
CA ILE A 419 16.33 20.95 -2.22
C ILE A 419 16.96 20.19 -1.03
N SER A 420 17.84 20.85 -0.26
CA SER A 420 18.54 20.24 0.87
C SER A 420 17.63 20.08 2.09
N LEU A 421 16.83 21.11 2.40
CA LEU A 421 15.78 21.04 3.42
C LEU A 421 14.77 19.92 3.12
N LYS A 422 14.32 19.80 1.86
CA LYS A 422 13.38 18.77 1.43
C LYS A 422 13.99 17.36 1.51
N TRP A 423 15.28 17.21 1.19
CA TRP A 423 16.00 15.94 1.31
C TRP A 423 16.18 15.53 2.78
N CYS A 424 16.71 16.42 3.63
CA CYS A 424 16.82 16.18 5.06
C CYS A 424 15.46 15.85 5.69
N TYR A 425 14.43 16.62 5.36
CA TYR A 425 13.07 16.37 5.84
C TYR A 425 12.57 14.98 5.46
N ASN A 426 12.83 14.51 4.22
CA ASN A 426 12.38 13.18 3.77
C ASN A 426 13.13 12.03 4.47
N GLU A 427 14.44 12.15 4.68
CA GLU A 427 15.23 11.12 5.39
C GLU A 427 14.88 11.04 6.88
N ILE A 428 14.81 12.19 7.56
CA ILE A 428 14.41 12.27 8.97
C ILE A 428 13.01 11.71 9.16
N LYS A 429 12.10 12.12 8.28
CA LYS A 429 10.73 11.63 8.26
C LYS A 429 10.70 10.11 8.13
N SER A 430 11.43 9.53 7.19
CA SER A 430 11.51 8.08 6.98
C SER A 430 11.94 7.33 8.26
N VAL A 431 12.97 7.83 8.96
CA VAL A 431 13.48 7.18 10.18
C VAL A 431 12.52 7.32 11.36
N ILE A 432 12.05 8.54 11.68
CA ILE A 432 11.12 8.77 12.78
C ILE A 432 9.83 7.98 12.58
N LEU A 433 9.34 7.88 11.35
CA LEU A 433 8.14 7.14 11.04
C LEU A 433 8.26 5.63 11.14
N LYS A 434 9.40 5.07 10.74
CA LYS A 434 9.67 3.65 11.02
C LYS A 434 9.51 3.40 12.51
N PHE A 435 10.10 4.26 13.33
CA PHE A 435 9.98 4.18 14.78
C PHE A 435 8.52 4.34 15.25
N VAL A 436 7.79 5.37 14.83
CA VAL A 436 6.37 5.50 15.20
C VAL A 436 5.54 4.27 14.81
N CYS A 437 5.71 3.75 13.59
CA CYS A 437 4.97 2.57 13.14
C CYS A 437 5.34 1.29 13.90
N ILE A 438 6.57 1.19 14.40
CA ILE A 438 7.03 0.08 15.24
C ILE A 438 6.48 0.20 16.67
N PHE A 439 6.47 1.42 17.24
CA PHE A 439 6.19 1.61 18.68
C PHE A 439 4.74 2.00 19.01
N PHE A 440 3.94 2.44 18.03
CA PHE A 440 2.58 2.98 18.24
C PHE A 440 1.45 2.18 17.56
N ASN A 441 1.75 1.18 16.72
CA ASN A 441 0.73 0.32 16.07
C ASN A 441 0.46 -0.99 16.82
N HIS A 442 0.58 -0.97 18.15
CA HIS A 442 0.26 -2.11 19.01
C HIS A 442 -1.07 -1.94 19.71
#